data_AF-B6W9W4-F1
#
_entry.id   AF-B6W9W4-F1
#
_cell.length_a   1.000
_cell.length_b   1.000
_cell.length_c   1.000
_cell.angle_alpha   90.00
_cell.angle_beta   90.00
_cell.angle_gamma   90.00
#
_symmetry.space_group_name_H-M   'P 1'
#
loop_
_entity.id
_entity.type
_entity.pdbx_description
1 polymer ?
#
loop_
_entity_poly.entity_id
_entity_poly.type
_entity_poly.pdbx_seq_one_letter_code
_entity_poly.pdbx_strand_id
1 'polypeptide(L)'
;MERFSILNPNLFEEFLATCDSHLNAVMVKILKGEFGSGDINIKISLSAINDEVKIPREGDDFEIRTFVKPVIDFNVKSSLKKSFSDKGASDTDNMVIELSDKCIKIGKIDDGQMDFFN
;
A
#
# COMPACT_ATOMS: atom_id res chain seq x y z
N MET A 1 21.72 0.84 6.58
CA MET A 1 20.68 0.23 5.73
C MET A 1 19.51 1.19 5.72
N GLU A 2 19.11 1.66 4.55
CA GLU A 2 17.90 2.49 4.41
C GLU A 2 16.67 1.60 4.68
N ARG A 3 15.71 2.10 5.45
CA ARG A 3 14.53 1.33 5.87
C ARG A 3 13.26 1.99 5.38
N PHE A 4 12.38 1.20 4.78
CA PHE A 4 11.00 1.57 4.54
C PHE A 4 10.21 1.35 5.84
N SER A 5 9.77 2.44 6.47
CA SER A 5 9.05 2.40 7.74
C SER A 5 7.59 2.75 7.52
N ILE A 6 6.73 1.76 7.74
CA ILE A 6 5.28 1.94 7.62
C ILE A 6 4.73 2.15 9.03
N LEU A 7 4.14 3.31 9.29
CA LEU A 7 3.55 3.62 10.60
C LEU A 7 2.11 3.12 10.70
N ASN A 8 1.42 2.94 9.56
CA ASN A 8 0.11 2.30 9.51
C ASN A 8 0.23 0.80 9.20
N PRO A 9 0.11 -0.10 10.20
CA PRO A 9 0.30 -1.54 9.99
C PRO A 9 -0.70 -2.15 8.99
N ASN A 10 -1.84 -1.49 8.78
CA ASN A 10 -2.91 -2.00 7.91
C ASN A 10 -2.70 -1.62 6.44
N LEU A 11 -1.67 -0.86 6.10
CA LEU A 11 -1.41 -0.40 4.72
C LEU A 11 -1.31 -1.54 3.71
N PHE A 12 -0.88 -2.72 4.15
CA PHE A 12 -0.74 -3.92 3.32
C PHE A 12 -1.74 -5.02 3.65
N GLU A 13 -2.79 -4.75 4.44
CA GLU A 13 -3.74 -5.76 4.89
C GLU A 13 -4.45 -6.44 3.70
N GLU A 14 -4.96 -5.66 2.75
CA GLU A 14 -5.60 -6.19 1.54
C GLU A 14 -4.62 -6.97 0.66
N PHE A 15 -3.38 -6.49 0.55
CA PHE A 15 -2.31 -7.16 -0.17
C PHE A 15 -2.02 -8.55 0.46
N LEU A 16 -1.85 -8.61 1.77
CA LEU A 16 -1.59 -9.84 2.51
C LEU A 16 -2.75 -10.82 2.42
N ALA A 17 -3.99 -10.34 2.55
CA ALA A 17 -5.19 -11.15 2.38
C ALA A 17 -5.29 -11.74 0.95
N THR A 18 -4.97 -10.92 -0.05
CA THR A 18 -4.92 -11.37 -1.46
C THR A 18 -3.86 -12.46 -1.64
N CYS A 19 -2.65 -12.25 -1.11
CA CYS A 19 -1.59 -13.26 -1.16
C CYS A 19 -2.00 -14.58 -0.48
N ASP A 20 -2.59 -14.52 0.71
CA ASP A 20 -3.05 -15.70 1.45
C ASP A 20 -4.09 -16.50 0.65
N SER A 21 -5.06 -15.81 0.06
CA SER A 21 -6.08 -16.42 -0.80
C SER A 21 -5.47 -17.17 -2.00
N HIS A 22 -4.50 -16.56 -2.70
CA HIS A 22 -3.82 -17.21 -3.83
C HIS A 22 -2.96 -18.39 -3.40
N LEU A 23 -2.24 -18.27 -2.27
CA LEU A 23 -1.45 -19.35 -1.67
C LEU A 23 -2.33 -20.54 -1.34
N ASN A 24 -3.46 -20.30 -0.66
CA ASN A 24 -4.41 -21.33 -0.32
C ASN A 24 -4.99 -22.01 -1.58
N ALA A 25 -5.40 -21.22 -2.58
CA ALA A 25 -5.95 -21.76 -3.82
C ALA A 25 -4.97 -22.68 -4.56
N VAL A 26 -3.70 -22.27 -4.69
CA VAL A 26 -2.65 -23.10 -5.30
C VAL A 26 -2.42 -24.37 -4.50
N MET A 27 -2.29 -24.27 -3.18
CA MET A 27 -2.02 -25.43 -2.32
C MET A 27 -3.18 -26.44 -2.32
N VAL A 28 -4.43 -25.99 -2.28
CA VAL A 28 -5.61 -26.87 -2.38
C VAL A 28 -5.59 -27.66 -3.69
N LYS A 29 -5.20 -27.03 -4.80
CA LYS A 29 -5.12 -27.68 -6.11
C LYS A 29 -4.01 -28.73 -6.18
N ILE A 30 -2.86 -28.45 -5.56
CA ILE A 30 -1.76 -29.41 -5.43
C ILE A 30 -2.17 -30.61 -4.59
N LEU A 31 -2.77 -30.39 -3.42
CA LEU A 31 -3.17 -31.46 -2.50
C LEU A 31 -4.28 -32.35 -3.06
N LYS A 32 -5.13 -31.83 -3.94
CA LYS A 32 -6.13 -32.62 -4.69
C LYS A 32 -5.54 -33.43 -5.85
N GLY A 33 -4.24 -33.31 -6.11
CA GLY A 33 -3.56 -33.96 -7.23
C GLY A 33 -3.90 -33.36 -8.60
N GLU A 34 -4.55 -32.18 -8.63
CA GLU A 34 -4.90 -31.51 -9.88
C GLU A 34 -3.67 -30.89 -10.56
N PHE A 35 -2.66 -30.51 -9.78
CA PHE A 35 -1.37 -29.98 -10.23
C PHE A 35 -0.23 -30.57 -9.38
N GLY A 36 0.96 -30.75 -9.96
CA GLY A 36 2.15 -31.19 -9.20
C GLY A 36 2.89 -30.04 -8.50
N SER A 37 2.67 -28.80 -8.94
CA SER A 37 3.26 -27.58 -8.42
C SER A 37 2.46 -26.36 -8.91
N GLY A 38 2.74 -25.20 -8.34
CA GLY A 38 2.18 -23.92 -8.77
C GLY A 38 3.02 -22.76 -8.26
N ASP A 39 2.93 -21.63 -8.97
CA ASP A 39 3.72 -20.42 -8.72
C ASP A 39 2.80 -19.25 -8.42
N ILE A 40 3.27 -18.33 -7.59
CA ILE A 40 2.61 -17.06 -7.29
C ILE A 40 3.58 -15.93 -7.63
N ASN A 41 3.13 -15.05 -8.52
CA ASN A 41 3.85 -13.88 -8.96
C ASN A 41 3.23 -12.65 -8.31
N ILE A 42 4.05 -11.91 -7.57
CA ILE A 42 3.66 -10.68 -6.89
C ILE A 42 4.38 -9.52 -7.54
N LYS A 43 3.64 -8.49 -7.94
CA LYS A 43 4.19 -7.21 -8.39
C LYS A 43 3.64 -6.10 -7.49
N ILE A 44 4.54 -5.39 -6.83
CA ILE A 44 4.22 -4.17 -6.07
C ILE A 44 4.79 -2.98 -6.85
N SER A 45 3.99 -1.95 -7.05
CA SER A 45 4.38 -0.70 -7.71
C SER A 45 4.23 0.44 -6.71
N LEU A 46 5.30 1.22 -6.54
CA LEU A 46 5.35 2.36 -5.64
C LEU A 46 5.53 3.63 -6.47
N SER A 47 4.69 4.61 -6.24
CA SER A 47 4.82 5.96 -6.80
C SER A 47 4.39 7.01 -5.77
N ALA A 48 4.54 8.27 -6.12
CA ALA A 48 4.19 9.39 -5.27
C ALA A 48 3.54 10.50 -6.11
N ILE A 49 2.54 11.17 -5.54
CA ILE A 49 1.87 12.31 -6.16
C ILE A 49 1.82 13.49 -5.19
N ASN A 50 1.83 14.72 -5.69
CA ASN A 50 1.57 15.89 -4.88
C ASN A 50 0.06 16.03 -4.67
N ASP A 51 -0.35 16.33 -3.45
CA ASP A 51 -1.75 16.52 -3.07
C ASP A 51 -1.85 17.69 -2.07
N GLU A 52 -3.07 18.14 -1.78
CA GLU A 52 -3.34 19.30 -0.93
C GLU A 52 -4.41 18.99 0.13
N VAL A 53 -4.19 19.45 1.35
CA VAL A 53 -5.16 19.36 2.45
C VAL A 53 -5.56 20.75 2.92
N LYS A 54 -6.84 20.93 3.24
CA LYS A 54 -7.39 22.14 3.85
C LYS A 54 -7.42 22.00 5.36
N ILE A 55 -6.71 22.87 6.05
CA ILE A 55 -6.66 22.93 7.51
C ILE A 55 -7.47 24.14 7.97
N PRO A 56 -8.55 23.94 8.75
CA PRO A 56 -9.34 25.05 9.30
C PRO A 56 -8.51 25.98 10.20
N ARG A 57 -8.76 27.28 10.12
CA ARG A 57 -8.24 28.32 11.02
C ARG A 57 -9.37 28.99 11.80
N GLU A 58 -9.03 29.93 12.69
CA GLU A 58 -10.03 30.73 13.41
C GLU A 58 -10.77 31.68 12.45
N GLY A 59 -12.09 31.80 12.64
CA GLY A 59 -12.98 32.42 11.65
C GLY A 59 -13.17 31.51 10.44
N ASP A 60 -13.97 31.89 9.45
CA ASP A 60 -14.19 31.11 8.22
C ASP A 60 -12.93 31.03 7.29
N ASP A 61 -11.73 30.98 7.87
CA ASP A 61 -10.43 30.94 7.21
C ASP A 61 -9.87 29.49 7.15
N PHE A 62 -9.07 29.20 6.14
CA PHE A 62 -8.45 27.90 5.93
C PHE A 62 -7.03 28.05 5.38
N GLU A 63 -6.11 27.19 5.83
CA GLU A 63 -4.77 27.03 5.28
C GLU A 63 -4.74 25.85 4.31
N ILE A 64 -4.18 26.05 3.12
CA ILE A 64 -3.90 24.96 2.18
C ILE A 64 -2.45 24.52 2.39
N ARG A 65 -2.24 23.23 2.69
CA ARG A 65 -0.90 22.64 2.75
C ARG A 65 -0.73 21.58 1.69
N THR A 66 0.39 21.64 0.99
CA THR A 66 0.81 20.61 0.03
C THR A 66 1.53 19.49 0.75
N PHE A 67 1.35 18.26 0.27
CA PHE A 67 2.06 17.09 0.78
C PHE A 67 2.29 16.07 -0.33
N VAL A 68 3.20 15.13 -0.08
CA VAL A 68 3.50 14.04 -1.01
C VAL A 68 2.74 12.79 -0.56
N LYS A 69 1.73 12.39 -1.33
CA LYS A 69 0.92 11.19 -1.08
C LYS A 69 1.60 9.95 -1.68
N PRO A 70 1.75 8.83 -0.93
CA PRO A 70 2.19 7.57 -1.50
C PRO A 70 1.07 6.94 -2.33
N VAL A 71 1.44 6.30 -3.43
CA VAL A 71 0.54 5.43 -4.21
C VAL A 71 1.18 4.05 -4.26
N ILE A 72 0.43 3.04 -3.79
CA ILE A 72 0.90 1.66 -3.65
C ILE A 72 -0.10 0.75 -4.35
N ASP A 73 0.29 0.27 -5.52
CA ASP A 73 -0.49 -0.68 -6.30
C ASP A 73 0.12 -2.07 -6.20
N PHE A 74 -0.72 -3.10 -6.21
CA PHE A 74 -0.24 -4.47 -6.26
C PHE A 74 -1.04 -5.34 -7.25
N ASN A 75 -0.37 -6.39 -7.72
CA ASN A 75 -0.95 -7.41 -8.57
C ASN A 75 -0.43 -8.78 -8.14
N VAL A 76 -1.35 -9.69 -7.83
CA VAL A 76 -1.05 -11.06 -7.44
C VAL A 76 -1.63 -11.99 -8.51
N LYS A 77 -0.78 -12.86 -9.05
CA LYS A 77 -1.13 -13.83 -10.09
C LYS A 77 -0.65 -15.22 -9.73
N SER A 78 -1.49 -16.23 -9.94
CA SER A 78 -1.07 -17.64 -9.84
C SER A 78 -0.97 -18.32 -11.21
N SER A 79 -0.15 -19.37 -11.32
CA SER A 79 0.04 -20.13 -12.57
C SER A 79 -1.08 -21.14 -12.89
N LEU A 80 -2.16 -21.16 -12.10
CA LEU A 80 -3.32 -22.01 -12.35
C LEU A 80 -4.01 -21.59 -13.65
N LYS A 81 -4.23 -22.54 -14.58
CA LYS A 81 -4.69 -22.35 -15.97
C LYS A 81 -6.01 -21.56 -16.17
N LYS A 82 -6.76 -21.24 -15.11
CA LYS A 82 -7.83 -20.24 -15.13
C LYS A 82 -7.32 -19.03 -14.36
N SER A 83 -6.98 -17.99 -15.11
CA SER A 83 -6.29 -16.76 -14.71
C SER A 83 -6.88 -16.09 -13.47
N PHE A 84 -6.48 -16.52 -12.29
CA PHE A 84 -6.68 -15.74 -11.06
C PHE A 84 -5.61 -14.65 -11.04
N SER A 85 -6.01 -13.43 -11.39
CA SER A 85 -5.21 -12.23 -11.26
C SER A 85 -6.04 -11.22 -10.50
N ASP A 86 -5.59 -10.88 -9.31
CA ASP A 86 -6.20 -9.83 -8.51
C ASP A 86 -5.29 -8.61 -8.52
N LYS A 87 -5.90 -7.46 -8.75
CA LYS A 87 -5.26 -6.15 -8.65
C LYS A 87 -5.94 -5.40 -7.53
N GLY A 88 -5.14 -4.75 -6.71
CA GLY A 88 -5.61 -3.87 -5.66
C GLY A 88 -4.66 -2.69 -5.49
N ALA A 89 -5.09 -1.76 -4.66
CA ALA A 89 -4.30 -0.61 -4.25
C ALA A 89 -4.48 -0.44 -2.75
N SER A 90 -3.40 -0.10 -2.06
CA SER A 90 -3.53 0.25 -0.65
C SER A 90 -4.32 1.55 -0.52
N ASP A 91 -5.26 1.57 0.43
CA ASP A 91 -5.89 2.82 0.83
C ASP A 91 -4.82 3.73 1.45
N THR A 92 -4.51 4.80 0.72
CA THR A 92 -3.48 5.79 1.05
C THR A 92 -4.10 7.15 1.24
N ASP A 93 -5.43 7.23 1.37
CA ASP A 93 -6.12 8.49 1.62
C ASP A 93 -5.65 9.10 2.94
N ASN A 94 -5.40 10.40 2.89
CA ASN A 94 -4.81 11.17 3.97
C ASN A 94 -3.50 10.59 4.51
N MET A 95 -2.69 9.94 3.67
CA MET A 95 -1.34 9.52 4.01
C MET A 95 -0.28 10.40 3.35
N VAL A 96 0.83 10.59 4.06
CA VAL A 96 1.97 11.39 3.62
C VAL A 96 3.26 10.58 3.68
N ILE A 97 4.13 10.83 2.70
CA ILE A 97 5.52 10.38 2.68
C ILE A 97 6.39 11.45 3.35
N GLU A 98 7.08 11.08 4.43
CA GLU A 98 8.18 11.85 4.98
C GLU A 98 9.49 11.18 4.57
N LEU A 99 10.33 11.91 3.86
CA LEU A 99 11.67 11.47 3.50
C LEU A 99 12.68 12.10 4.48
N SER A 100 13.41 11.24 5.19
CA SER A 100 14.59 11.62 5.96
C SER A 100 15.84 11.04 5.32
N ASP A 101 17.03 11.53 5.70
CA ASP A 101 18.34 11.14 5.15
C ASP A 101 18.58 9.62 5.05
N LYS A 102 17.85 8.79 5.81
CA LYS A 102 18.07 7.34 5.89
C LYS A 102 16.79 6.49 5.83
N CYS A 103 15.61 7.10 5.81
CA CYS A 103 14.36 6.33 5.79
C CYS A 103 13.19 7.09 5.19
N ILE A 104 12.29 6.32 4.58
CA ILE A 104 10.96 6.76 4.17
C ILE A 104 10.01 6.35 5.28
N LYS A 105 9.20 7.30 5.74
CA LYS A 105 8.05 7.03 6.62
C LYS A 105 6.76 7.29 5.87
N ILE A 106 5.80 6.38 6.01
CA ILE A 106 4.41 6.58 5.56
C ILE A 106 3.51 6.58 6.78
N GLY A 107 2.71 7.63 6.93
CA GLY A 107 1.84 7.86 8.08
C GLY A 107 0.63 8.71 7.70
N LYS A 108 -0.38 8.75 8.59
CA LYS A 108 -1.57 9.58 8.40
C LYS A 108 -1.26 11.05 8.67
N ILE A 109 -1.95 11.91 7.93
CA ILE A 109 -1.90 13.37 8.07
C ILE A 109 -2.49 13.82 9.42
N ASP A 110 -3.60 13.21 9.84
CA ASP A 110 -4.38 13.67 11.00
C ASP A 110 -3.83 13.24 12.38
N ASP A 111 -2.86 12.33 12.42
CA ASP A 111 -2.34 11.80 13.69
C ASP A 111 -1.33 12.75 14.37
N GLY A 112 -1.02 13.91 13.78
CA GLY A 112 -0.05 14.87 14.32
C GLY A 112 1.38 14.32 14.38
N GLN A 113 1.65 13.21 13.69
CA GLN A 113 2.92 12.47 13.72
C GLN A 113 3.84 12.79 12.54
N MET A 114 3.36 13.53 11.54
CA MET A 114 4.10 13.81 10.31
C MET A 114 4.18 15.33 10.08
N ASP A 115 5.39 15.83 9.83
CA ASP A 115 5.62 17.21 9.47
C ASP A 115 5.29 17.42 7.98
N PHE A 116 4.49 18.44 7.68
CA PHE A 116 4.27 18.88 6.30
C PHE A 116 5.54 19.55 5.78
N PHE A 117 5.86 19.34 4.51
CA PHE A 117 6.93 20.11 3.86
C PHE A 117 6.50 21.58 3.78
N ASN A 118 7.27 22.46 4.43
CA ASN A 118 7.15 23.93 4.31
C ASN A 118 7.77 24.42 3.00
#